data_AF-A0A376BLK1-F1
#
_entry.id   AF-A0A376BLK1-F1
#
_cell.length_a   1.000
_cell.length_b   1.000
_cell.length_c   1.000
_cell.angle_alpha   90.00
_cell.angle_beta   90.00
_cell.angle_gamma   90.00
#
_symmetry.space_group_name_H-M   'P 1'
#
loop_
_entity.id
_entity.type
_entity.pdbx_description
1 polymer ?
#
loop_
_entity_poly.entity_id
_entity_poly.type
_entity_poly.pdbx_seq_one_letter_code
_entity_poly.pdbx_strand_id
1 'polypeptide(L)' 'MKNLHFILAILTAGVLSACASDDVPSKPNRAEVQATCSRHYAYISDEFVRGSKIKGCMRERGAL' A
#
# COMPACT_ATOMS: atom_id res chain seq x y z
N MET A 1 23.91 -28.23 14.17
CA MET A 1 22.56 -27.70 13.83
C MET A 1 22.41 -26.26 14.32
N LYS A 2 23.17 -25.29 13.79
CA LYS A 2 23.24 -23.90 14.30
C LYS A 2 23.03 -22.84 13.20
N ASN A 3 22.61 -23.29 12.03
CA ASN A 3 22.58 -22.49 10.79
C ASN A 3 21.16 -22.30 10.26
N LEU A 4 20.15 -22.88 10.92
CA LEU A 4 18.74 -22.84 10.47
C LEU A 4 18.03 -21.54 10.90
N HIS A 5 18.52 -20.87 11.94
CA HIS A 5 17.90 -19.65 12.47
C HIS A 5 18.16 -18.41 11.60
N PHE A 6 19.25 -18.38 10.84
CA PHE A 6 19.56 -17.27 9.94
C PHE A 6 18.69 -17.25 8.68
N ILE A 7 18.27 -18.42 8.21
CA ILE A 7 17.47 -18.54 6.97
C ILE A 7 16.04 -18.02 7.21
N LEU A 8 15.49 -18.21 8.41
CA LEU A 8 14.14 -17.78 8.75
C LEU A 8 14.00 -16.25 8.86
N ALA A 9 15.07 -15.56 9.28
CA ALA A 9 15.07 -14.10 9.43
C ALA A 9 15.07 -13.35 8.08
N ILE A 10 15.55 -13.98 7.00
CA ILE A 10 15.62 -13.36 5.67
C ILE A 10 14.25 -13.43 4.97
N LEU A 11 13.46 -14.49 5.22
CA LEU A 11 12.16 -14.68 4.59
C LEU A 11 11.10 -13.68 5.06
N THR A 12 11.15 -13.23 6.31
CA THR A 12 10.16 -12.26 6.85
C THR A 12 10.41 -10.82 6.39
N ALA A 13 11.65 -10.47 6.03
CA ALA A 13 11.97 -9.14 5.49
C ALA A 13 11.49 -8.95 4.04
N GLY A 14 11.31 -10.02 3.27
CA GLY A 14 10.91 -9.95 1.86
C GLY A 14 9.43 -9.63 1.63
N VAL A 15 8.54 -9.88 2.61
CA VAL A 15 7.09 -9.68 2.42
C VAL A 15 6.67 -8.22 2.62
N LEU A 16 7.51 -7.39 3.29
CA LEU A 16 7.23 -5.96 3.43
C LEU A 16 7.55 -5.14 2.17
N SER A 17 8.18 -5.72 1.15
CA SER A 17 8.53 -5.00 -0.09
C SER A 17 7.42 -4.98 -1.14
N ALA A 18 6.24 -5.56 -0.87
CA ALA A 18 5.11 -5.53 -1.80
C ALA A 18 4.29 -4.22 -1.76
N CYS A 19 4.60 -3.30 -0.84
CA CYS A 19 3.98 -1.96 -0.78
C CYS A 19 4.91 -0.81 -1.22
N ALA A 20 6.10 -1.11 -1.74
CA ALA A 20 6.95 -0.10 -2.39
C ALA A 20 6.46 0.15 -3.83
N SER A 21 5.22 0.62 -3.98
CA SER A 21 4.69 1.14 -5.25
C SER A 21 5.07 2.62 -5.34
N ASP A 22 6.36 2.85 -5.59
CA ASP A 22 6.98 4.18 -5.67
C ASP A 22 7.23 4.64 -7.12
N ASP A 23 6.24 4.46 -8.00
CA ASP A 23 6.26 5.07 -9.34
C ASP A 23 5.02 5.94 -9.56
N VAL A 24 4.76 6.83 -8.62
CA VAL A 24 3.82 7.94 -8.82
C VAL A 24 4.47 9.22 -8.32
N PRO A 25 4.68 10.23 -9.18
CA PRO A 25 5.31 11.49 -8.79
C PRO A 25 4.62 12.05 -7.54
N SER A 26 5.43 12.40 -6.54
CA SER A 26 4.96 12.88 -5.24
C SER A 26 4.23 14.20 -5.41
N LYS A 27 2.92 14.13 -5.66
CA LYS A 27 2.04 15.29 -5.64
C LYS A 27 2.01 15.81 -4.20
N PRO A 28 2.02 17.13 -3.97
CA PRO A 28 2.14 17.72 -2.63
C PRO A 28 1.03 17.29 -1.65
N ASN A 29 -0.08 16.73 -2.15
CA ASN A 29 -1.22 16.25 -1.37
C ASN A 29 -1.44 14.72 -1.45
N ARG A 30 -0.52 13.94 -2.02
CA ARG A 30 -0.72 12.49 -2.26
C ARG A 30 -1.06 11.72 -0.99
N ALA A 31 -0.29 11.93 0.08
CA ALA A 31 -0.49 11.24 1.36
C ALA A 31 -1.82 11.61 2.03
N GLU A 32 -2.21 12.88 2.00
CA GLU A 32 -3.47 13.36 2.56
C GLU A 32 -4.69 12.80 1.81
N VAL A 33 -4.62 12.83 0.47
CA VAL A 33 -5.66 12.30 -0.40
C VAL A 33 -5.78 10.79 -0.22
N GLN A 34 -4.66 10.06 -0.16
CA GLN A 34 -4.65 8.63 0.11
C GLN A 34 -5.28 8.31 1.46
N ALA A 35 -4.89 8.99 2.54
CA ALA A 35 -5.46 8.77 3.87
C ALA A 35 -6.98 9.06 3.93
N THR A 36 -7.44 10.06 3.16
CA THR A 36 -8.86 10.39 3.05
C THR A 36 -9.63 9.33 2.26
N CYS A 37 -9.12 8.92 1.10
CA CYS A 37 -9.73 7.87 0.28
C CYS A 37 -9.75 6.52 1.03
N SER A 38 -8.67 6.16 1.74
CA SER A 38 -8.59 4.93 2.53
C SER A 38 -9.60 4.90 3.68
N ARG A 39 -9.77 6.01 4.40
CA ARG A 39 -10.81 6.12 5.44
C ARG A 39 -12.22 6.02 4.86
N HIS A 40 -12.46 6.67 3.72
CA HIS A 40 -13.78 6.64 3.08
C HIS A 40 -14.21 5.23 2.66
N TYR A 41 -13.27 4.40 2.17
CA TYR A 41 -13.54 3.02 1.74
C TYR A 41 -13.18 1.95 2.78
N ALA A 42 -12.95 2.33 4.05
CA ALA A 42 -12.61 1.39 5.12
C ALA A 42 -13.70 0.34 5.38
N TYR A 43 -14.96 0.64 5.02
CA TYR A 43 -16.10 -0.27 5.16
C TYR A 43 -16.09 -1.42 4.13
N ILE A 44 -15.28 -1.33 3.06
CA ILE A 44 -15.19 -2.38 2.05
C ILE A 44 -14.30 -3.50 2.59
N SER A 45 -14.90 -4.66 2.85
CA SER A 45 -14.18 -5.84 3.37
C SER A 45 -13.24 -6.44 2.33
N ASP A 46 -13.67 -6.49 1.07
CA ASP A 46 -12.87 -6.99 -0.05
C ASP A 46 -11.70 -6.03 -0.35
N GLU A 47 -10.48 -6.53 -0.16
CA GLU A 47 -9.27 -5.71 -0.27
C GLU A 47 -8.97 -5.27 -1.70
N PHE A 48 -9.30 -6.10 -2.69
CA PHE A 48 -9.06 -5.79 -4.10
C PHE A 48 -10.00 -4.68 -4.57
N VAL A 49 -11.30 -4.79 -4.24
CA VAL A 49 -12.30 -3.76 -4.50
C VAL A 49 -11.95 -2.48 -3.75
N ARG A 50 -11.56 -2.59 -2.47
CA ARG A 50 -11.13 -1.44 -1.66
C ARG A 50 -9.95 -0.72 -2.28
N GLY A 51 -8.91 -1.46 -2.69
CA GLY A 51 -7.73 -0.91 -3.36
C GLY A 51 -8.07 -0.21 -4.68
N SER A 52 -8.94 -0.83 -5.50
CA SER A 52 -9.42 -0.24 -6.75
C SER A 52 -10.17 1.08 -6.52
N LYS A 53 -11.05 1.14 -5.51
CA LYS A 53 -11.79 2.37 -5.14
C LYS A 53 -10.88 3.48 -4.62
N ILE A 54 -9.91 3.14 -3.77
CA ILE A 54 -8.90 4.10 -3.29
C ILE A 54 -8.11 4.68 -4.45
N LYS A 55 -7.64 3.81 -5.37
CA LYS A 55 -6.92 4.24 -6.58
C LYS A 55 -7.79 5.14 -7.45
N GLY A 56 -9.05 4.81 -7.68
CA GLY A 56 -9.99 5.69 -8.40
C GLY A 56 -10.11 7.08 -7.77
N CYS A 57 -10.35 7.13 -6.46
CA CYS A 57 -10.47 8.38 -5.69
C CYS A 57 -9.19 9.23 -5.73
N MET A 58 -8.01 8.60 -5.68
CA MET A 58 -6.75 9.32 -5.82
C MET A 58 -6.59 9.91 -7.25
N ARG A 59 -7.05 9.20 -8.30
CA ARG A 59 -6.97 9.66 -9.69
C ARG A 59 -7.86 10.87 -9.93
N GLU A 60 -9.10 10.82 -9.45
CA GLU A 60 -10.06 11.93 -9.57
C GLU A 60 -9.56 13.19 -8.86
N ARG A 61 -8.82 13.03 -7.77
CA ARG A 61 -8.20 14.12 -7.03
C ARG A 61 -6.84 14.54 -7.56
N GLY A 62 -6.42 13.96 -8.70
CA GLY A 62 -5.14 14.24 -9.33
C GLY A 62 -3.95 13.89 -8.44
N ALA A 63 -4.09 12.97 -7.50
CA ALA A 63 -3.08 12.54 -6.53
C ALA A 63 -2.46 11.17 -6.89
N LEU A 64 -2.68 10.71 -8.12
CA LEU A 64 -2.07 9.55 -8.77
C LEU A 64 -1.18 9.96 -9.93
#